data_AF-A0AAW5B152-F1
#
_entry.id   AF-A0AAW5B152-F1
#
_cell.length_a   1.000
_cell.length_b   1.000
_cell.length_c   1.000
_cell.angle_alpha   90.00
_cell.angle_beta   90.00
_cell.angle_gamma   90.00
#
_symmetry.space_group_name_H-M   'P 1'
#
loop_
_entity.id
_entity.type
_entity.pdbx_description
1 polymer ?
#
loop_
_entity_poly.entity_id
_entity_poly.type
_entity_poly.pdbx_seq_one_letter_code
_entity_poly.pdbx_strand_id
1 'polypeptide(L)'
;MRLTSSARQKILEQNEGFTRKTYSEERNSEEERIYTISGGVLHIRAVGKTSWADSRYDKEWVASDDEAHRFLYKYKSEMNLEGIE
;
A
#
# COMPACT_ATOMS: atom_id res chain seq x y z
N MET A 1 -3.54 3.08 19.07
CA MET A 1 -2.69 4.11 18.43
C MET A 1 -3.50 4.84 17.35
N ARG A 2 -3.50 6.17 17.40
CA ARG A 2 -4.17 7.01 16.40
C ARG A 2 -3.15 7.36 15.31
N LEU A 3 -3.49 7.13 14.05
CA LEU A 3 -2.63 7.47 12.91
C LEU A 3 -2.78 8.95 12.55
N THR A 4 -2.22 9.83 13.38
CA THR A 4 -2.06 11.25 13.03
C THR A 4 -1.13 11.39 11.83
N SER A 5 -1.14 12.54 11.15
CA SER A 5 -0.25 12.78 10.01
C SER A 5 1.24 12.61 10.37
N SER A 6 1.65 13.07 11.55
CA SER A 6 3.01 12.89 12.04
C SER A 6 3.35 11.43 12.38
N ALA A 7 2.43 10.68 12.98
CA ALA A 7 2.61 9.26 13.25
C ALA A 7 2.74 8.46 11.95
N ARG A 8 1.90 8.75 10.94
CA ARG A 8 2.00 8.10 9.62
C ARG A 8 3.36 8.35 8.97
N GLN A 9 3.84 9.60 8.98
CA GLN A 9 5.13 9.94 8.42
C GLN A 9 6.27 9.17 9.10
N LYS A 10 6.28 9.12 10.44
CA LYS A 10 7.27 8.33 11.19
C LYS A 10 7.21 6.84 10.86
N ILE A 11 6.01 6.26 10.72
CA ILE A 11 5.87 4.85 10.34
C ILE A 11 6.46 4.61 8.96
N LEU A 12 6.18 5.48 7.98
CA LEU A 12 6.74 5.36 6.63
C LEU A 12 8.27 5.44 6.67
N GLU A 13 8.85 6.39 7.40
CA GLU A 13 10.30 6.53 7.52
C GLU A 13 10.97 5.34 8.24
N GLN A 14 10.35 4.82 9.31
CA GLN A 14 10.87 3.67 10.06
C GLN A 14 10.79 2.34 9.30
N ASN A 15 9.91 2.26 8.31
CA ASN A 15 9.63 1.04 7.55
C ASN A 15 10.12 1.15 6.09
N GLU A 16 11.17 1.93 5.86
CA GLU A 16 11.83 2.04 4.54
C GLU A 16 12.21 0.64 4.00
N GLY A 17 11.83 0.37 2.75
CA GLY A 17 12.04 -0.92 2.10
C GLY A 17 10.96 -1.98 2.40
N PHE A 18 10.01 -1.70 3.30
CA PHE A 18 8.89 -2.60 3.55
C PHE A 18 8.09 -2.82 2.26
N THR A 19 7.85 -4.08 1.94
CA THR A 19 7.08 -4.47 0.75
C THR A 19 5.97 -5.42 1.15
N ARG A 20 4.76 -5.18 0.63
CA ARG A 20 3.61 -6.08 0.80
C ARG A 20 2.95 -6.33 -0.54
N LYS A 21 2.59 -7.59 -0.79
CA LYS A 21 1.80 -7.98 -1.95
C LYS A 21 0.43 -8.45 -1.51
N THR A 22 -0.60 -8.06 -2.25
CA THR A 22 -1.97 -8.55 -2.06
C THR A 22 -2.52 -8.98 -3.40
N TYR A 23 -3.25 -10.09 -3.40
CA TYR A 23 -3.95 -10.57 -4.56
C TYR A 23 -5.44 -10.59 -4.27
N SER A 24 -6.23 -10.14 -5.23
CA SER A 24 -7.69 -10.20 -5.20
C SER A 24 -8.18 -10.76 -6.52
N GLU A 25 -9.10 -11.72 -6.44
CA GLU A 25 -9.76 -12.32 -7.58
C GLU A 25 -11.27 -12.29 -7.34
N GLU A 26 -11.96 -11.70 -8.30
CA GLU A 26 -13.41 -11.68 -8.41
C GLU A 26 -13.82 -12.32 -9.74
N ARG A 27 -15.11 -12.62 -9.88
CA ARG A 27 -15.66 -13.33 -11.05
C ARG A 27 -15.23 -12.77 -12.41
N ASN A 28 -14.97 -11.46 -12.51
CA ASN A 28 -14.62 -10.77 -13.75
C ASN A 28 -13.34 -9.93 -13.65
N SER A 29 -12.55 -10.07 -12.59
CA SER A 29 -11.39 -9.21 -12.33
C SER A 29 -10.35 -9.94 -11.50
N GLU A 30 -9.08 -9.81 -11.90
CA GLU A 30 -7.92 -10.23 -11.10
C GLU A 30 -7.02 -9.00 -10.92
N GLU A 31 -6.59 -8.73 -9.70
CA GLU A 31 -5.67 -7.64 -9.38
C GLU A 31 -4.62 -8.11 -8.36
N GLU A 32 -3.34 -7.93 -8.71
CA GLU A 32 -2.21 -7.92 -7.78
C GLU A 32 -1.87 -6.47 -7.45
N ARG A 33 -1.81 -6.14 -6.16
CA ARG A 33 -1.24 -4.87 -5.67
C ARG A 33 0.05 -5.12 -4.93
N ILE A 34 1.07 -4.35 -5.28
CA ILE A 34 2.38 -4.33 -4.65
C ILE A 34 2.54 -2.97 -3.99
N TYR A 35 2.71 -2.98 -2.68
CA TYR A 35 2.94 -1.81 -1.84
C TYR A 35 4.40 -1.79 -1.45
N THR A 36 5.08 -0.67 -1.69
CA THR A 36 6.48 -0.50 -1.31
C THR A 36 6.62 0.82 -0.57
N ILE A 37 7.16 0.79 0.64
CA ILE A 37 7.54 2.02 1.34
C ILE A 37 8.95 2.37 0.88
N SER A 38 9.08 3.51 0.21
CA SER A 38 10.39 4.05 -0.13
C SER A 38 10.40 5.58 -0.16
N GLY A 39 11.52 6.20 0.23
CA GLY A 39 11.67 7.64 0.32
C GLY A 39 10.70 8.28 1.33
N GLY A 40 10.30 7.54 2.38
CA GLY A 40 9.31 8.01 3.35
C GLY A 40 7.89 8.17 2.78
N VAL A 41 7.60 7.61 1.60
CA VAL A 41 6.25 7.56 1.01
C VAL A 41 5.87 6.12 0.64
N LEU A 42 4.58 5.89 0.43
CA LEU A 42 4.05 4.62 -0.02
C LEU A 42 3.89 4.63 -1.54
N HIS A 43 4.60 3.76 -2.24
CA HIS A 43 4.42 3.46 -3.65
C HIS A 43 3.45 2.30 -3.81
N ILE A 44 2.52 2.43 -4.76
CA ILE A 44 1.54 1.39 -5.09
C ILE A 44 1.67 1.06 -6.56
N ARG A 45 1.85 -0.23 -6.86
CA ARG A 45 1.72 -0.79 -8.21
C ARG A 45 0.55 -1.75 -8.26
N ALA A 46 -0.35 -1.57 -9.21
CA ALA A 46 -1.49 -2.44 -9.45
C ALA A 46 -1.38 -3.06 -10.84
N VAL A 47 -1.33 -4.38 -10.88
CA VAL A 47 -1.28 -5.18 -12.10
C VAL A 47 -2.52 -6.04 -12.13
N GLY A 48 -3.27 -6.00 -13.22
CA GLY A 48 -4.52 -6.76 -13.27
C GLY A 48 -5.11 -6.85 -14.66
N LYS A 49 -6.26 -7.50 -14.72
CA LYS A 49 -7.07 -7.64 -15.92
C LYS A 49 -8.53 -7.79 -15.52
N THR A 50 -9.43 -7.45 -16.43
CA THR A 50 -10.85 -7.78 -16.33
C THR A 50 -11.22 -8.87 -17.33
N SER A 51 -12.51 -9.22 -17.41
CA SER A 51 -13.02 -10.21 -18.36
C SER A 51 -12.98 -9.77 -19.83
N TRP A 52 -12.56 -8.53 -20.12
CA TRP A 52 -12.46 -8.01 -21.49
C TRP A 52 -11.08 -8.35 -22.07
N ALA A 53 -11.03 -8.72 -23.35
CA ALA A 53 -9.83 -9.27 -24.00
C ALA A 53 -8.55 -8.40 -23.85
N ASP A 54 -8.71 -7.08 -23.89
CA ASP A 54 -7.61 -6.10 -23.84
C ASP A 54 -7.62 -5.25 -22.55
N SER A 55 -8.16 -5.79 -21.45
CA SER A 55 -8.30 -5.07 -20.19
C SER A 55 -7.09 -5.12 -19.26
N ARG A 56 -5.97 -5.69 -19.72
CA ARG A 56 -4.76 -5.76 -18.90
C ARG A 56 -4.27 -4.36 -18.57
N TYR A 57 -3.91 -4.13 -17.31
CA TYR A 57 -3.33 -2.88 -16.86
C TYR A 57 -2.16 -3.13 -15.92
N ASP A 58 -1.21 -2.20 -15.95
CA ASP A 58 -0.10 -2.08 -15.03
C ASP A 58 0.05 -0.59 -14.72
N LYS A 59 -0.25 -0.22 -13.48
CA LYS A 59 -0.28 1.19 -13.04
C LYS A 59 0.56 1.32 -11.80
N GLU A 60 1.34 2.38 -11.73
CA GLU A 60 2.14 2.72 -10.57
C GLU A 60 1.92 4.18 -10.19
N TRP A 61 1.77 4.45 -8.88
CA TRP A 61 1.62 5.80 -8.35
C TRP A 61 2.12 5.90 -6.90
N VAL A 62 2.39 7.13 -6.46
CA VAL A 62 2.60 7.45 -5.05
C VAL A 62 1.24 7.58 -4.38
N ALA A 63 1.06 6.88 -3.27
CA ALA A 63 -0.19 6.88 -2.51
C ALA A 63 -0.54 8.29 -2.01
N SER A 64 -1.82 8.62 -2.10
CA SER A 64 -2.39 9.76 -1.38
C SER A 64 -2.37 9.56 0.14
N ASP A 65 -2.59 10.62 0.91
CA ASP A 65 -2.63 10.54 2.38
C ASP A 65 -3.70 9.55 2.90
N ASP A 66 -4.85 9.49 2.24
CA ASP A 66 -5.94 8.57 2.58
C ASP A 66 -5.57 7.10 2.24
N GLU A 67 -4.96 6.85 1.09
CA GLU A 67 -4.46 5.52 0.72
C GLU A 67 -3.36 5.05 1.69
N ALA A 68 -2.40 5.92 2.00
CA ALA A 68 -1.35 5.65 2.97
C ALA A 68 -1.95 5.37 4.36
N HIS A 69 -2.91 6.17 4.81
CA HIS A 69 -3.59 5.94 6.08
C HIS A 69 -4.29 4.56 6.10
N ARG A 70 -5.09 4.22 5.08
CA ARG A 70 -5.78 2.93 5.02
C ARG A 70 -4.80 1.76 5.02
N PHE A 71 -3.73 1.86 4.25
CA PHE A 71 -2.68 0.85 4.19
C PHE A 71 -2.01 0.65 5.56
N LEU A 72 -1.52 1.74 6.16
CA LEU A 72 -0.88 1.70 7.47
C LEU A 72 -1.84 1.16 8.53
N TYR A 73 -3.11 1.58 8.53
CA TYR A 73 -4.09 1.10 9.50
C TYR A 73 -4.32 -0.41 9.40
N LYS A 74 -4.36 -0.93 8.17
CA LYS A 74 -4.59 -2.34 7.88
C LYS A 74 -3.38 -3.22 8.19
N TYR A 75 -2.17 -2.74 7.92
CA TYR A 75 -0.93 -3.54 7.99
C TYR A 75 0.02 -3.14 9.14
N LYS A 76 -0.38 -2.22 10.02
CA LYS A 76 0.43 -1.77 11.18
C LYS A 76 0.97 -2.90 12.04
N SER A 77 0.26 -4.03 12.17
CA SER A 77 0.72 -5.18 12.96
C SER A 77 1.94 -5.90 12.36
N GLU A 78 2.21 -5.67 11.08
CA GLU A 78 3.36 -6.25 10.35
C GLU A 78 4.54 -5.26 10.26
N MET A 79 4.39 -4.05 10.80
CA MET A 79 5.35 -2.95 10.69
C MET A 79 6.05 -2.68 12.01
N ASN A 80 7.22 -2.04 11.93
CA ASN A 80 7.86 -1.45 13.09
C ASN A 80 7.08 -0.21 13.53
N LEU A 81 6.57 -0.23 14.76
CA LEU A 81 5.85 0.89 15.40
C LEU A 81 6.54 1.36 16.69
N GLU A 82 7.79 0.95 16.92
CA GLU A 82 8.49 1.28 18.15
C GLU A 82 8.65 2.80 18.34
N GLY A 83 8.28 3.28 19.53
CA GLY A 83 8.36 4.69 19.89
C GLY A 83 7.30 5.58 19.22
N ILE A 84 6.23 5.00 18.67
CA ILE A 84 5.10 5.73 18.11
C ILE A 84 3.91 5.64 19.07
N GLU A 85 3.57 6.75 19.72
CA GLU A 85 2.42 6.90 20.64
C GLU A 85 1.23 7.61 19.98
#